data_AF-A0A7S1LG75-F1
#
_entry.id   AF-A0A7S1LG75-F1
#
_cell.length_a   1.000
_cell.length_b   1.000
_cell.length_c   1.000
_cell.angle_alpha   90.00
_cell.angle_beta   90.00
_cell.angle_gamma   90.00
#
_symmetry.space_group_name_H-M   'P 1'
#
loop_
_entity.id
_entity.type
_entity.pdbx_description
1 polymer ?
#
loop_
_entity_poly.entity_id
_entity_poly.type
_entity_poly.pdbx_seq_one_letter_code
_entity_poly.pdbx_strand_id
1 'polypeptide(L)'
;GTSAAVESTCGFLQLRSGEVPKDKIDFSKHPSTADMLAAYRRDPEKYIKEVCRLDPPVTSATSVLREDLEVEMGTTGAKLALPRGSLRQYTLSIANRDPKVFDSPELFDPARGSAGRGLTWNGEFDAPEGAYPRVCPGRYLSLEVTRTIVDRAAEALQAGAGP
;
A
#
# COMPACT_ATOMS: atom_id res chain seq x y z
N GLY A 1 -0.32 8.64 -8.60
CA GLY A 1 -0.11 8.74 -7.14
C GLY A 1 -1.45 8.83 -6.43
N THR A 2 -1.84 10.01 -5.98
CA THR A 2 -3.10 10.23 -5.25
C THR A 2 -4.35 9.80 -6.03
N SER A 3 -4.41 10.05 -7.34
CA SER A 3 -5.54 9.59 -8.19
C SER A 3 -5.72 8.07 -8.18
N ALA A 4 -4.61 7.31 -8.29
CA ALA A 4 -4.64 5.85 -8.23
C ALA A 4 -5.03 5.36 -6.82
N ALA A 5 -4.60 6.05 -5.75
CA ALA A 5 -5.06 5.73 -4.39
C ALA A 5 -6.59 5.88 -4.26
N VAL A 6 -7.16 6.94 -4.83
CA VAL A 6 -8.62 7.14 -4.89
C VAL A 6 -9.28 6.01 -5.68
N GLU A 7 -8.78 5.71 -6.88
CA GLU A 7 -9.35 4.67 -7.75
C GLU A 7 -9.33 3.30 -7.08
N SER A 8 -8.19 2.86 -6.56
CA SER A 8 -8.06 1.60 -5.82
C SER A 8 -8.97 1.58 -4.60
N THR A 9 -9.07 2.67 -3.84
CA THR A 9 -9.93 2.71 -2.64
C THR A 9 -11.42 2.59 -3.03
N CYS A 10 -11.86 3.33 -4.04
CA CYS A 10 -13.22 3.21 -4.57
C CYS A 10 -13.51 1.83 -5.17
N GLY A 11 -12.50 1.19 -5.78
CA GLY A 11 -12.57 -0.18 -6.26
C GLY A 11 -12.77 -1.16 -5.10
N PHE A 12 -11.97 -1.06 -4.05
CA PHE A 12 -12.03 -1.94 -2.88
C PHE A 12 -13.38 -1.83 -2.17
N LEU A 13 -13.94 -0.61 -2.04
CA LEU A 13 -15.30 -0.43 -1.53
C LEU A 13 -16.35 -1.30 -2.26
N GLN A 14 -16.11 -1.64 -3.52
CA GLN A 14 -16.97 -2.45 -4.39
C GLN A 14 -16.43 -3.87 -4.64
N LEU A 15 -15.49 -4.36 -3.82
CA LEU A 15 -14.84 -5.69 -3.97
C LEU A 15 -14.13 -5.86 -5.32
N ARG A 16 -13.58 -4.76 -5.84
CA ARG A 16 -12.74 -4.71 -7.03
C ARG A 16 -11.33 -4.28 -6.62
N SER A 17 -10.34 -4.79 -7.31
CA SER A 17 -8.97 -4.30 -7.22
C SER A 17 -8.69 -3.33 -8.37
N GLY A 18 -7.71 -2.44 -8.20
CA GLY A 18 -7.24 -1.55 -9.25
C GLY A 18 -6.20 -2.24 -10.13
N GLU A 19 -4.92 -1.94 -9.94
CA GLU A 19 -3.84 -2.44 -10.79
C GLU A 19 -3.50 -3.91 -10.52
N VAL A 20 -3.67 -4.36 -9.27
CA VAL A 20 -3.43 -5.76 -8.89
C VAL A 20 -4.60 -6.66 -9.30
N PRO A 21 -4.36 -7.84 -9.90
CA PRO A 21 -5.42 -8.80 -10.21
C PRO A 21 -6.21 -9.23 -8.96
N LYS A 22 -7.54 -9.34 -9.08
CA LYS A 22 -8.44 -9.64 -7.95
C LYS A 22 -8.12 -10.96 -7.25
N ASP A 23 -7.62 -11.96 -7.97
CA ASP A 23 -7.21 -13.27 -7.41
C ASP A 23 -6.01 -13.18 -6.46
N LYS A 24 -5.32 -12.04 -6.44
CA LYS A 24 -4.19 -11.77 -5.53
C LYS A 24 -4.59 -11.01 -4.27
N ILE A 25 -5.88 -10.73 -4.08
CA ILE A 25 -6.37 -10.04 -2.89
C ILE A 25 -7.48 -10.87 -2.26
N ASP A 26 -7.28 -11.25 -1.00
CA ASP A 26 -8.26 -11.98 -0.22
C ASP A 26 -9.20 -10.99 0.50
N PHE A 27 -10.44 -10.93 0.03
CA PHE A 27 -11.52 -10.13 0.60
C PHE A 27 -12.40 -10.92 1.60
N SER A 28 -12.02 -12.15 1.99
CA SER A 28 -12.84 -13.04 2.82
C SER A 28 -13.29 -12.43 4.15
N LYS A 29 -12.51 -11.53 4.74
CA LYS A 29 -12.86 -10.80 5.98
C LYS A 29 -13.97 -9.77 5.80
N HIS A 30 -14.14 -9.25 4.59
CA HIS A 30 -15.12 -8.23 4.23
C HIS A 30 -15.81 -8.63 2.92
N PRO A 31 -16.72 -9.64 2.94
CA PRO A 31 -17.21 -10.28 1.72
C PRO A 31 -18.29 -9.48 0.97
N SER A 32 -18.77 -8.36 1.51
CA SER A 32 -19.79 -7.52 0.89
C SER A 32 -19.38 -6.04 0.81
N THR A 33 -19.97 -5.29 -0.13
CA THR A 33 -19.85 -3.83 -0.21
C THR A 33 -20.27 -3.14 1.09
N ALA A 34 -21.27 -3.68 1.78
CA ALA A 34 -21.72 -3.15 3.07
C ALA A 34 -20.64 -3.31 4.16
N ASP A 35 -19.97 -4.47 4.20
CA ASP A 35 -18.85 -4.71 5.12
C ASP A 35 -17.66 -3.79 4.81
N MET A 36 -17.37 -3.57 3.51
CA MET A 36 -16.30 -2.67 3.08
C MET A 36 -16.59 -1.22 3.48
N LEU A 37 -17.82 -0.74 3.25
CA LEU A 37 -18.25 0.60 3.68
C LEU A 37 -18.21 0.74 5.21
N ALA A 38 -18.63 -0.27 5.96
CA ALA A 38 -18.56 -0.27 7.42
C ALA A 38 -17.10 -0.23 7.92
N ALA A 39 -16.21 -1.00 7.28
CA ALA A 39 -14.79 -1.01 7.60
C ALA A 39 -14.12 0.33 7.29
N TYR A 40 -14.44 0.95 6.14
CA TYR A 40 -13.95 2.27 5.76
C TYR A 40 -14.39 3.34 6.76
N ARG A 41 -15.68 3.41 7.12
CA ARG A 41 -16.20 4.43 8.06
C ARG A 41 -15.60 4.33 9.45
N ARG A 42 -15.20 3.14 9.89
CA ARG A 42 -14.60 2.94 11.21
C ARG A 42 -13.24 3.63 11.32
N ASP A 43 -12.42 3.53 10.28
CA ASP A 43 -11.08 4.14 10.24
C ASP A 43 -10.66 4.36 8.77
N PRO A 44 -11.06 5.49 8.15
CA PRO A 44 -10.78 5.76 6.74
C PRO A 44 -9.29 5.77 6.41
N GLU A 45 -8.47 6.28 7.34
CA GLU A 45 -7.03 6.38 7.15
C GLU A 45 -6.37 5.00 7.09
N LYS A 46 -6.66 4.12 8.05
CA LYS A 46 -6.12 2.75 8.00
C LYS A 46 -6.67 1.98 6.81
N TYR A 47 -7.91 2.22 6.42
CA TYR A 47 -8.48 1.61 5.23
C TYR A 47 -7.68 1.99 3.98
N ILE A 48 -7.45 3.29 3.75
CA ILE A 48 -6.68 3.78 2.61
C ILE A 48 -5.23 3.27 2.66
N LYS A 49 -4.60 3.26 3.85
CA LYS A 49 -3.24 2.72 4.04
C LYS A 49 -3.17 1.23 3.65
N GLU A 50 -4.15 0.42 4.06
CA GLU A 50 -4.20 -1.00 3.72
C GLU A 50 -4.49 -1.26 2.24
N VAL A 51 -5.40 -0.48 1.63
CA VAL A 51 -5.61 -0.51 0.17
C VAL A 51 -4.30 -0.21 -0.54
N CYS A 52 -3.63 0.88 -0.17
CA CYS A 52 -2.35 1.29 -0.75
C CYS A 52 -1.22 0.30 -0.48
N ARG A 53 -1.31 -0.55 0.56
CA ARG A 53 -0.34 -1.63 0.79
C ARG A 53 -0.51 -2.72 -0.26
N LEU A 54 -1.75 -3.19 -0.45
CA LEU A 54 -2.08 -4.27 -1.37
C LEU A 54 -2.05 -3.84 -2.84
N ASP A 55 -2.53 -2.65 -3.15
CA ASP A 55 -2.63 -2.10 -4.51
C ASP A 55 -1.91 -0.73 -4.56
N PRO A 56 -0.57 -0.73 -4.46
CA PRO A 56 0.20 0.50 -4.30
C PRO A 56 0.24 1.33 -5.58
N PRO A 57 -0.08 2.64 -5.53
CA PRO A 57 0.09 3.56 -6.67
C PRO A 57 1.51 3.66 -7.24
N VAL A 58 2.50 3.25 -6.46
CA VAL A 58 3.91 3.18 -6.87
C VAL A 58 4.43 1.81 -6.46
N THR A 59 4.75 0.98 -7.44
CA THR A 59 5.13 -0.43 -7.20
C THR A 59 6.61 -0.61 -6.87
N SER A 60 7.47 0.35 -7.25
CA SER A 60 8.91 0.26 -7.05
C SER A 60 9.58 1.63 -7.11
N ALA A 61 10.79 1.74 -6.56
CA ALA A 61 11.60 2.94 -6.68
C ALA A 61 13.09 2.60 -6.81
N THR A 62 13.85 3.55 -7.36
CA THR A 62 15.28 3.41 -7.64
C THR A 62 16.09 4.27 -6.69
N SER A 63 17.31 3.82 -6.37
CA SER A 63 18.31 4.59 -5.67
C SER A 63 19.71 4.23 -6.18
N VAL A 64 20.71 5.02 -5.84
CA VAL A 64 22.12 4.71 -6.08
C VAL A 64 22.75 4.27 -4.77
N LEU A 65 23.53 3.18 -4.79
CA LEU A 65 24.29 2.74 -3.62
C LEU A 65 25.35 3.77 -3.25
N ARG A 66 25.35 4.18 -1.98
CA ARG A 66 26.32 5.17 -1.44
C ARG A 66 27.64 4.54 -0.99
N GLU A 67 27.63 3.23 -0.80
CA GLU A 67 28.73 2.39 -0.35
C GLU A 67 28.61 1.01 -0.99
N ASP A 68 29.69 0.22 -0.93
CA ASP A 68 29.66 -1.17 -1.36
C ASP A 68 28.69 -1.97 -0.47
N LEU A 69 27.89 -2.85 -1.07
CA LEU A 69 26.87 -3.62 -0.37
C LEU A 69 27.01 -5.10 -0.71
N GLU A 70 27.08 -5.96 0.31
CA GLU A 70 26.94 -7.41 0.14
C GLU A 70 25.48 -7.81 0.44
N VAL A 71 24.85 -8.50 -0.52
CA VAL A 71 23.48 -9.01 -0.37
C VAL A 71 23.49 -10.53 -0.49
N GLU A 72 22.87 -11.22 0.45
CA GLU A 72 22.62 -12.66 0.34
C GLU A 72 21.32 -12.92 -0.44
N MET A 73 21.40 -13.70 -1.51
CA MET A 73 20.23 -14.09 -2.29
C MET A 73 19.45 -15.18 -1.57
N GLY A 74 18.27 -14.86 -1.04
CA GLY A 74 17.47 -15.80 -0.24
C GLY A 74 17.08 -17.12 -0.95
N THR A 75 17.14 -17.19 -2.29
CA THR A 75 16.84 -18.41 -3.05
C THR A 75 18.03 -19.36 -3.21
N THR A 76 19.26 -18.85 -3.14
CA THR A 76 20.48 -19.64 -3.43
C THR A 76 21.52 -19.58 -2.31
N GLY A 77 21.37 -18.68 -1.33
CA GLY A 77 22.39 -18.38 -0.31
C GLY A 77 23.65 -17.71 -0.88
N ALA A 78 23.68 -17.41 -2.18
CA ALA A 78 24.83 -16.79 -2.81
C ALA A 78 24.97 -15.32 -2.35
N LYS A 79 26.20 -14.91 -2.06
CA LYS A 79 26.55 -13.53 -1.75
C LYS A 79 26.82 -12.76 -3.03
N LEU A 80 26.13 -11.66 -3.22
CA LEU A 80 26.31 -10.73 -4.32
C LEU A 80 26.94 -9.44 -3.79
N ALA A 81 28.14 -9.14 -4.25
CA ALA A 81 28.80 -7.86 -3.99
C ALA A 81 28.34 -6.83 -5.02
N LEU A 82 27.77 -5.73 -4.54
CA LEU A 82 27.29 -4.60 -5.33
C LEU A 82 28.20 -3.40 -5.04
N PRO A 83 28.95 -2.88 -6.02
CA PRO A 83 29.82 -1.74 -5.79
C PRO A 83 29.04 -0.45 -5.54
N ARG A 84 29.68 0.49 -4.83
CA ARG A 84 29.23 1.88 -4.73
C ARG A 84 28.95 2.43 -6.12
N GLY A 85 27.84 3.17 -6.24
CA GLY A 85 27.40 3.74 -7.51
C GLY A 85 26.50 2.82 -8.33
N SER A 86 26.33 1.55 -7.94
CA SER A 86 25.32 0.68 -8.58
C SER A 86 23.90 1.24 -8.41
N LEU A 87 23.12 1.12 -9.47
CA LEU A 87 21.68 1.37 -9.44
C LEU A 87 20.99 0.22 -8.69
N ARG A 88 20.16 0.57 -7.72
CA ARG A 88 19.35 -0.37 -6.95
C ARG A 88 17.88 -0.04 -7.16
N GLN A 89 17.15 -0.99 -7.75
CA GLN A 89 15.69 -1.01 -7.77
C GLN A 89 15.19 -1.80 -6.55
N TYR A 90 14.24 -1.25 -5.81
CA TYR A 90 13.54 -1.98 -4.75
C TYR A 90 12.04 -1.99 -5.04
N THR A 91 11.44 -3.16 -4.89
CA THR A 91 10.05 -3.42 -5.28
C THR A 91 9.14 -3.33 -4.06
N LEU A 92 8.53 -2.15 -3.90
CA LEU A 92 7.63 -1.83 -2.79
C LEU A 92 6.42 -2.77 -2.75
N SER A 93 5.85 -3.11 -3.92
CA SER A 93 4.67 -3.99 -4.00
C SER A 93 4.92 -5.41 -3.51
N ILE A 94 6.16 -5.91 -3.64
CA ILE A 94 6.59 -7.21 -3.11
C ILE A 94 6.88 -7.09 -1.61
N ALA A 95 7.62 -6.06 -1.19
CA ALA A 95 7.93 -5.85 0.23
C ALA A 95 6.66 -5.65 1.08
N ASN A 96 5.63 -5.00 0.53
CA ASN A 96 4.32 -4.83 1.14
C ASN A 96 3.55 -6.16 1.37
N ARG A 97 4.05 -7.28 0.84
CA ARG A 97 3.50 -8.63 0.97
C ARG A 97 4.45 -9.60 1.66
N ASP A 98 5.56 -9.11 2.23
CA ASP A 98 6.51 -9.98 2.92
C ASP A 98 5.84 -10.62 4.16
N PRO A 99 5.72 -11.96 4.23
CA PRO A 99 5.10 -12.64 5.37
C PRO A 99 5.89 -12.47 6.67
N LYS A 100 7.14 -12.01 6.62
CA LYS A 100 7.91 -11.64 7.83
C LYS A 100 7.43 -10.33 8.45
N VAL A 101 6.69 -9.52 7.70
CA VAL A 101 6.20 -8.18 8.09
C VAL A 101 4.67 -8.18 8.25
N PHE A 102 3.96 -8.89 7.37
CA PHE A 102 2.50 -8.92 7.32
C PHE A 102 1.98 -10.36 7.43
N ASP A 103 1.32 -10.67 8.56
CA ASP A 103 0.57 -11.92 8.68
C ASP A 103 -0.58 -11.97 7.67
N SER A 104 -0.74 -13.11 6.99
CA SER A 104 -1.69 -13.29 5.88
C SER A 104 -1.59 -12.12 4.88
N PRO A 105 -0.48 -12.01 4.13
CA PRO A 105 -0.12 -10.78 3.42
C PRO A 105 -1.11 -10.38 2.33
N GLU A 106 -1.83 -11.33 1.74
CA GLU A 106 -2.84 -11.08 0.71
C GLU A 106 -4.22 -10.74 1.27
N LEU A 107 -4.44 -10.94 2.58
CA LEU A 107 -5.71 -10.60 3.24
C LEU A 107 -5.86 -9.08 3.33
N PHE A 108 -6.98 -8.56 2.83
CA PHE A 108 -7.38 -7.19 3.09
C PHE A 108 -7.92 -7.08 4.52
N ASP A 109 -7.13 -6.45 5.40
CA ASP A 109 -7.51 -6.21 6.79
C ASP A 109 -7.15 -4.79 7.22
N PRO A 110 -8.07 -3.82 7.09
CA PRO A 110 -7.81 -2.43 7.48
C PRO A 110 -7.65 -2.25 8.99
N ALA A 111 -7.98 -3.26 9.81
CA ALA A 111 -7.79 -3.21 11.26
C ALA A 111 -6.43 -3.80 11.70
N ARG A 112 -5.59 -4.29 10.78
CA ARG A 112 -4.30 -4.89 11.14
C ARG A 112 -3.38 -3.88 11.84
N GLY A 113 -2.69 -4.32 12.90
CA GLY A 113 -1.75 -3.47 13.63
C GLY A 113 -0.57 -2.98 12.77
N SER A 114 -0.23 -3.71 11.72
CA SER A 114 0.86 -3.38 10.79
C SER A 114 0.46 -2.45 9.64
N ALA A 115 -0.74 -1.86 9.62
CA ALA A 115 -1.21 -1.02 8.51
C ALA A 115 -0.28 0.17 8.19
N GLY A 116 0.42 0.72 9.20
CA GLY A 116 1.41 1.79 9.02
C GLY A 116 2.75 1.36 8.43
N ARG A 117 3.00 0.04 8.33
CA ARG A 117 4.28 -0.53 7.88
C ARG A 117 4.43 -0.64 6.37
N GLY A 118 3.37 -0.34 5.61
CA GLY A 118 3.41 -0.32 4.16
C GLY A 118 4.42 0.71 3.65
N LEU A 119 5.21 0.34 2.64
CA LEU A 119 6.26 1.16 2.06
C LEU A 119 5.79 1.98 0.85
N THR A 120 4.47 2.08 0.63
CA THR A 120 3.87 2.71 -0.56
C THR A 120 4.28 4.16 -0.75
N TRP A 121 4.59 4.87 0.33
CA TRP A 121 5.11 6.23 0.31
C TRP A 121 6.64 6.29 0.34
N ASN A 122 7.30 5.25 -0.15
CA ASN A 122 8.75 5.07 -0.13
C ASN A 122 9.37 5.12 1.29
N GLY A 123 8.65 4.53 2.24
CA GLY A 123 8.95 4.48 3.66
C GLY A 123 7.69 4.14 4.45
N GLU A 124 7.85 3.66 5.68
CA GLU A 124 6.72 3.46 6.60
C GLU A 124 6.03 4.81 6.85
N PHE A 125 4.70 4.81 6.88
CA PHE A 125 3.91 6.04 6.80
C PHE A 125 4.15 6.98 7.98
N ASP A 126 4.22 6.42 9.18
CA ASP A 126 4.33 7.15 10.45
C ASP A 126 5.78 7.20 10.96
N ALA A 127 6.75 6.85 10.10
CA ALA A 127 8.15 6.92 10.46
C ALA A 127 8.62 8.37 10.69
N PRO A 128 9.57 8.60 11.61
CA PRO A 128 10.19 9.91 11.79
C PRO A 128 10.79 10.43 10.48
N GLU A 129 10.75 11.75 10.29
CA GLU A 129 11.43 12.37 9.15
C GLU A 129 12.92 12.02 9.14
N GLY A 130 13.43 11.62 7.99
CA GLY A 130 14.81 11.16 7.81
C GLY A 130 15.05 9.68 8.14
N ALA A 131 14.09 8.94 8.70
CA ALA A 131 14.22 7.49 8.92
C ALA A 131 14.38 6.71 7.60
N TYR A 132 13.81 7.24 6.51
CA TYR A 132 13.98 6.73 5.15
C TYR A 132 14.68 7.78 4.28
N PRO A 133 15.59 7.38 3.37
CA PRO A 133 16.34 8.33 2.57
C PRO A 133 15.49 9.27 1.70
N ARG A 134 14.29 8.81 1.29
CA ARG A 134 13.39 9.51 0.35
C ARG A 134 11.92 9.18 0.60
N VAL A 135 11.43 9.39 1.83
CA VAL A 135 9.98 9.28 2.11
C VAL A 135 9.19 10.30 1.29
N CYS A 136 7.97 9.96 0.86
CA CYS A 136 7.09 10.87 0.14
C CYS A 136 6.75 12.08 1.01
N PRO A 137 7.12 13.31 0.60
CA PRO A 137 6.80 14.51 1.38
C PRO A 137 5.30 14.82 1.38
N GLY A 138 4.57 14.31 0.39
CA GLY A 138 3.13 14.49 0.25
C GLY A 138 2.27 13.43 0.95
N ARG A 139 2.84 12.52 1.76
CA ARG A 139 2.10 11.36 2.27
C ARG A 139 0.82 11.72 3.04
N TYR A 140 0.90 12.70 3.93
CA TYR A 140 -0.26 13.20 4.69
C TYR A 140 -1.28 13.91 3.79
N LEU A 141 -0.82 14.83 2.92
CA LEU A 141 -1.70 15.52 1.97
C LEU A 141 -2.41 14.52 1.04
N SER A 142 -1.69 13.51 0.54
CA SER A 142 -2.25 12.49 -0.35
C SER A 142 -3.32 11.66 0.34
N LEU A 143 -3.12 11.32 1.62
CA LEU A 143 -4.11 10.60 2.42
C LEU A 143 -5.38 11.43 2.60
N GLU A 144 -5.24 12.69 3.01
CA GLU A 144 -6.36 13.61 3.23
C GLU A 144 -7.16 13.89 1.95
N VAL A 145 -6.47 14.12 0.82
CA VAL A 145 -7.13 14.29 -0.48
C VAL A 145 -7.86 13.00 -0.89
N THR A 146 -7.24 11.83 -0.69
CA THR A 146 -7.85 10.55 -1.01
C THR A 146 -9.12 10.33 -0.20
N ARG A 147 -9.02 10.49 1.11
CA ARG A 147 -10.15 10.42 2.05
C ARG A 147 -11.28 11.37 1.65
N THR A 148 -10.97 12.64 1.40
CA THR A 148 -11.99 13.65 1.06
C THR A 148 -12.80 13.25 -0.17
N ILE A 149 -12.13 12.72 -1.20
CA ILE A 149 -12.81 12.29 -2.43
C ILE A 149 -13.60 11.00 -2.21
N VAL A 150 -13.00 10.02 -1.51
CA VAL A 150 -13.64 8.73 -1.23
C VAL A 150 -14.85 8.90 -0.31
N ASP A 151 -14.82 9.82 0.66
CA ASP A 151 -15.96 10.14 1.52
C ASP A 151 -17.19 10.53 0.68
N ARG A 152 -16.99 11.41 -0.31
CA ARG A 152 -18.08 11.82 -1.22
C ARG A 152 -18.57 10.68 -2.12
N ALA A 153 -17.65 9.85 -2.61
CA ALA A 153 -18.03 8.67 -3.40
C ALA A 153 -18.81 7.65 -2.55
N ALA A 154 -18.40 7.43 -1.30
CA ALA A 154 -19.05 6.51 -0.38
C ALA A 154 -20.46 6.97 0.02
N GLU A 155 -20.70 8.28 0.15
CA GLU A 155 -22.04 8.86 0.32
C GLU A 155 -22.95 8.53 -0.89
N ALA A 156 -22.45 8.72 -2.11
CA ALA A 156 -23.21 8.44 -3.34
C ALA A 156 -23.57 6.95 -3.48
N LEU A 157 -22.61 6.05 -3.17
CA LEU A 157 -22.84 4.59 -3.19
C LEU A 157 -23.95 4.16 -2.22
N GLN A 158 -24.09 4.84 -1.07
CA GLN A 158 -25.16 4.56 -0.10
C GLN A 158 -26.53 5.02 -0.58
N ALA A 159 -26.57 6.15 -1.29
CA ALA A 159 -27.81 6.72 -1.81
C ALA A 159 -28.41 5.90 -2.97
N GLY A 160 -27.77 4.79 -3.39
CA GLY A 160 -28.18 4.00 -4.54
C GLY A 160 -28.00 4.76 -5.87
N ALA A 161 -27.25 5.86 -5.86
CA ALA A 161 -26.89 6.59 -7.07
C ALA A 161 -25.82 5.79 -7.80
N GLY A 162 -26.25 4.91 -8.70
CA GLY A 162 -25.36 4.30 -9.69
C GLY A 162 -24.82 5.35 -10.67
N PRO A 163 -23.72 5.04 -11.39
CA PRO A 163 -23.15 5.92 -12.41
C PRO A 163 -24.15 6.29 -13.52
#